data_AF-S5AD43-F1
#
_entry.id   AF-S5AD43-F1
#
_cell.length_a   1.000
_cell.length_b   1.000
_cell.length_c   1.000
_cell.angle_alpha   90.00
_cell.angle_beta   90.00
_cell.angle_gamma   90.00
#
_symmetry.space_group_name_H-M   'P 1'
#
loop_
_entity.id
_entity.type
_entity.pdbx_description
1 polymer ?
#
loop_
_entity_poly.entity_id
_entity_poly.type
_entity_poly.pdbx_seq_one_letter_code
_entity_poly.pdbx_strand_id
1 'polypeptide(L)'
;MKVISATEAKNSFGELLMSAQSEPVSITRNGKEQGVLLSSREYAALKRQALVSAVQEGRKSGRAGTLDIESIKNEAKERVDN
;
A
#
# COMPACT_ATOMS: atom_id res chain seq x y z
N MET A 1 -12.16 14.37 2.39
CA MET A 1 -12.31 13.02 2.95
C MET A 1 -13.49 13.04 3.91
N LYS A 2 -14.57 12.34 3.57
CA LYS A 2 -15.74 12.19 4.45
C LYS A 2 -15.38 11.24 5.60
N VAL A 3 -15.92 11.49 6.79
CA VAL A 3 -15.76 10.62 7.97
C VAL A 3 -17.16 10.19 8.43
N ILE A 4 -17.37 8.89 8.62
CA ILE A 4 -18.63 8.33 9.11
C ILE A 4 -18.38 7.33 10.25
N SER A 5 -19.39 7.06 11.06
CA SER A 5 -19.33 5.98 12.03
C SER A 5 -19.53 4.61 11.39
N ALA A 6 -19.09 3.55 12.07
CA ALA A 6 -19.33 2.16 11.67
C ALA A 6 -20.83 1.84 11.59
N THR A 7 -21.65 2.49 12.43
CA THR A 7 -23.11 2.35 12.41
C THR A 7 -23.70 2.95 11.14
N GLU A 8 -23.28 4.15 10.75
CA GLU A 8 -23.69 4.79 9.49
C GLU A 8 -23.21 4.00 8.27
N ALA A 9 -21.97 3.50 8.29
CA ALA A 9 -21.44 2.65 7.24
C ALA A 9 -22.27 1.38 7.02
N LYS A 10 -22.73 0.75 8.11
CA LYS A 10 -23.60 -0.42 8.08
C LYS A 10 -25.00 -0.09 7.55
N ASN A 11 -25.56 1.03 7.99
CA ASN A 11 -26.94 1.41 7.68
C ASN A 11 -27.10 2.02 6.27
N SER A 12 -26.06 2.70 5.76
CA SER A 12 -26.08 3.45 4.50
C SER A 12 -24.98 2.97 3.54
N PHE A 13 -24.80 1.65 3.43
CA PHE A 13 -23.69 1.07 2.66
C PHE A 13 -23.70 1.48 1.18
N GLY A 14 -24.88 1.62 0.56
CA GLY A 14 -25.00 2.08 -0.84
C GLY A 14 -24.46 3.51 -1.04
N GLU A 15 -24.83 4.44 -0.17
CA GLU A 15 -24.31 5.82 -0.21
C GLU A 15 -22.81 5.88 0.10
N LEU A 16 -22.33 5.02 1.00
CA LEU A 16 -20.91 4.88 1.28
C LEU A 16 -20.16 4.45 0.00
N LEU A 17 -20.65 3.46 -0.74
CA LEU A 17 -20.03 3.02 -2.00
C LEU A 17 -20.00 4.15 -3.05
N MET A 18 -21.07 4.93 -3.16
CA MET A 18 -21.14 6.08 -4.07
C MET A 18 -20.17 7.19 -3.65
N SER A 19 -20.13 7.52 -2.36
CA SER A 19 -19.21 8.51 -1.80
C SER A 19 -17.76 8.11 -2.08
N ALA A 20 -17.43 6.84 -1.87
CA ALA A 20 -16.11 6.26 -2.12
C ALA A 20 -15.69 6.29 -3.61
N GLN A 21 -16.61 6.47 -4.57
CA GLN A 21 -16.24 6.69 -5.97
C GLN A 21 -15.67 8.08 -6.23
N SER A 22 -16.04 9.07 -5.41
CA SER A 22 -15.65 10.47 -5.59
C SER A 22 -14.46 10.85 -4.72
N GLU A 23 -14.42 10.35 -3.48
CA GLU A 23 -13.32 10.58 -2.55
C GLU A 23 -13.20 9.45 -1.51
N PRO A 24 -12.02 9.25 -0.90
CA PRO A 24 -11.86 8.35 0.24
C PRO A 24 -12.84 8.67 1.38
N VAL A 25 -13.35 7.63 2.04
CA VAL A 25 -14.25 7.75 3.20
C VAL A 25 -13.64 7.03 4.40
N SER A 26 -13.37 7.76 5.49
CA SER A 26 -12.90 7.20 6.76
C SER A 26 -14.07 6.69 7.59
N ILE A 27 -13.90 5.53 8.21
CA ILE A 27 -14.88 4.85 9.04
C ILE A 27 -14.34 4.80 10.47
N THR A 28 -15.12 5.31 11.42
CA THR A 28 -14.75 5.40 12.83
C THR A 28 -15.61 4.50 13.72
N ARG A 29 -15.07 4.07 14.85
CA ARG A 29 -15.83 3.39 15.92
C ARG A 29 -15.38 3.96 17.26
N ASN A 30 -16.33 4.40 18.09
CA ASN A 30 -16.04 5.02 19.38
C ASN A 30 -15.03 6.18 19.28
N GLY A 31 -15.14 7.00 18.23
CA GLY A 31 -14.27 8.15 17.97
C GLY A 31 -12.87 7.81 17.43
N LYS A 32 -12.54 6.53 17.22
CA LYS A 32 -11.26 6.10 16.64
C LYS A 32 -11.44 5.71 15.18
N GLU A 33 -10.49 6.10 14.33
CA GLU A 33 -10.44 5.65 12.94
C GLU A 33 -10.12 4.14 12.87
N GLN A 34 -10.98 3.39 12.19
CA GLN A 34 -10.87 1.94 12.06
C GLN A 34 -10.46 1.51 10.64
N GLY A 35 -10.72 2.34 9.63
CA GLY A 35 -10.35 2.04 8.26
C GLY A 35 -10.86 3.09 7.28
N VAL A 36 -10.42 2.97 6.03
CA VAL A 36 -10.79 3.87 4.93
C VAL A 36 -11.32 3.02 3.77
N LEU A 37 -12.43 3.45 3.18
CA LEU A 37 -12.93 2.90 1.93
C LEU A 37 -12.47 3.79 0.76
N LEU A 38 -11.93 3.15 -0.26
CA LEU A 38 -11.49 3.77 -1.51
C LEU A 38 -12.27 3.20 -2.68
N SER A 39 -12.37 3.97 -3.77
CA SER A 39 -12.77 3.39 -5.05
C SER A 39 -11.78 2.30 -5.49
N SER A 40 -12.26 1.32 -6.24
CA SER A 40 -11.40 0.29 -6.86
C SER A 40 -10.31 0.92 -7.73
N ARG A 41 -10.64 2.02 -8.43
CA ARG A 41 -9.72 2.77 -9.27
C ARG A 41 -8.59 3.41 -8.46
N GLU A 42 -8.91 4.09 -7.37
CA GLU A 42 -7.89 4.69 -6.48
C GLU A 42 -7.02 3.63 -5.83
N TYR A 43 -7.62 2.54 -5.34
CA TYR A 43 -6.85 1.44 -4.78
C TYR A 43 -5.87 0.82 -5.79
N ALA A 44 -6.31 0.63 -7.04
CA ALA A 44 -5.42 0.18 -8.12
C ALA A 44 -4.30 1.19 -8.43
N ALA A 45 -4.59 2.49 -8.39
CA ALA A 45 -3.61 3.54 -8.59
C ALA A 45 -2.55 3.54 -7.47
N LEU A 46 -2.95 3.40 -6.20
CA LEU A 46 -2.04 3.27 -5.07
C LEU A 46 -1.11 2.06 -5.22
N LYS A 47 -1.65 0.88 -5.59
CA LYS A 47 -0.82 -0.31 -5.85
C LYS A 47 0.18 -0.10 -6.98
N ARG A 48 -0.25 0.56 -8.06
CA ARG A 48 0.64 0.89 -9.18
C ARG A 48 1.75 1.84 -8.75
N GLN A 49 1.41 2.88 -7.96
CA GLN A 49 2.39 3.82 -7.44
C GLN A 49 3.42 3.13 -6.54
N ALA A 50 2.97 2.26 -5.63
CA ALA A 50 3.87 1.48 -4.78
C ALA A 50 4.83 0.60 -5.60
N LEU A 51 4.32 -0.08 -6.64
CA LEU A 51 5.14 -0.87 -7.56
C LEU A 51 6.18 -0.01 -8.29
N VAL A 52 5.77 1.14 -8.82
CA VAL A 52 6.68 2.06 -9.50
C VAL A 52 7.78 2.52 -8.55
N SER A 53 7.44 2.92 -7.33
CA SER A 53 8.42 3.31 -6.31
C SER A 53 9.42 2.20 -6.02
N ALA A 54 8.96 0.97 -5.78
CA ALA A 54 9.82 -0.18 -5.52
C ALA A 54 10.78 -0.47 -6.69
N VAL A 55 10.31 -0.37 -7.93
CA VAL A 55 11.16 -0.51 -9.13
C VAL A 55 12.21 0.60 -9.20
N GLN A 56 11.84 1.85 -8.90
CA GLN A 56 12.78 2.96 -8.91
C GLN A 56 13.85 2.83 -7.82
N GLU A 57 13.47 2.40 -6.62
CA GLU A 57 14.40 2.09 -5.53
C GLU A 57 15.36 0.98 -5.92
N GLY A 58 14.85 -0.11 -6.51
CA GLY A 58 15.67 -1.20 -7.05
C GLY A 58 16.70 -0.70 -8.06
N ARG A 59 16.29 0.16 -9.01
CA ARG A 59 17.20 0.75 -10.01
C ARG A 59 18.26 1.67 -9.39
N LYS A 60 17.89 2.48 -8.38
CA LYS A 60 18.81 3.38 -7.68
C LYS A 60 19.80 2.62 -6.79
N SER A 61 19.45 1.43 -6.31
CA SER A 61 20.29 0.65 -5.40
C SER A 61 21.62 0.18 -6.00
N GLY A 62 21.87 0.38 -7.29
CA GLY A 62 23.14 0.06 -7.94
C GLY A 62 23.39 -1.45 -8.10
N ARG A 63 22.53 -2.32 -7.58
CA ARG A 63 22.54 -3.78 -7.82
C ARG A 63 22.01 -4.14 -9.21
N ALA A 64 22.47 -3.43 -10.23
CA ALA A 64 22.23 -3.74 -11.63
C ALA A 64 23.31 -4.72 -12.12
N GLY A 65 23.36 -5.91 -11.50
CA GLY A 65 24.22 -7.01 -11.92
C GLY A 65 23.38 -8.27 -12.15
N THR A 66 23.92 -9.23 -12.90
CA THR A 66 23.35 -10.58 -12.93
C THR A 66 23.32 -11.10 -11.50
N LEU A 67 22.15 -11.48 -10.99
CA LEU A 67 22.04 -12.18 -9.70
C LEU A 67 22.60 -13.59 -9.90
N ASP A 68 23.91 -13.70 -9.80
CA ASP A 68 24.62 -14.98 -9.76
C ASP A 68 24.60 -15.53 -8.33
N ILE A 69 24.19 -16.79 -8.20
CA ILE A 69 23.94 -17.41 -6.91
C ILE A 69 25.25 -17.61 -6.13
N GLU A 70 26.37 -17.79 -6.82
CA GLU A 70 27.69 -17.95 -6.19
C GLU A 70 28.23 -16.60 -5.70
N SER A 71 28.05 -15.53 -6.47
CA SER A 71 28.38 -14.17 -6.05
C SER A 71 27.60 -13.74 -4.79
N ILE A 72 26.31 -14.08 -4.70
CA ILE A 72 25.48 -13.78 -3.52
C ILE A 72 25.95 -14.56 -2.29
N LYS A 73 26.29 -15.85 -2.44
CA LYS A 73 26.81 -16.68 -1.34
C LYS A 73 28.12 -16.14 -0.79
N ASN A 74 29.02 -15.67 -1.67
CA ASN A 74 30.31 -15.12 -1.26
C ASN A 74 30.14 -13.81 -0.48
N GLU A 75 29.30 -12.88 -0.96
CA GLU A 75 29.00 -11.63 -0.26
C GLU A 75 28.36 -11.86 1.12
N ALA A 76 27.50 -12.89 1.24
CA ALA A 76 26.88 -13.26 2.51
C ALA A 76 27.90 -13.84 3.50
N LYS A 77 28.87 -14.62 3.01
CA LYS A 77 29.92 -15.21 3.83
C LYS A 77 30.86 -14.14 4.39
N GLU A 78 31.26 -13.16 3.56
CA GLU A 78 32.09 -12.02 3.97
C GLU A 78 31.43 -11.14 5.06
N ARG A 79 30.09 -11.10 5.12
CA ARG A 79 29.35 -10.36 6.16
C ARG A 79 29.18 -11.11 7.47
N VAL A 80 29.37 -12.42 7.49
CA VAL A 80 29.27 -13.26 8.69
C VAL A 80 30.63 -13.40 9.38
N ASP A 81 31.71 -13.34 8.60
CA ASP A 81 33.08 -13.50 9.09
C ASP A 81 33.70 -12.19 9.62
N ASN A 82 32.96 -11.07 9.62
CA ASN A 82 33.38 -9.73 10.07
C ASN A 82 32.42 -9.22 11.15
#